data_AF-A0A0W0ZHI1-F1
#
_entry.id   AF-A0A0W0ZHI1-F1
#
_cell.length_a   1.000
_cell.length_b   1.000
_cell.length_c   1.000
_cell.angle_alpha   90.00
_cell.angle_beta   90.00
_cell.angle_gamma   90.00
#
_symmetry.space_group_name_H-M   'P 1'
#
loop_
_entity.id
_entity.type
_entity.pdbx_description
1 polymer ?
#
loop_
_entity_poly.entity_id
_entity_poly.type
_entity_poly.pdbx_seq_one_letter_code
_entity_poly.pdbx_strand_id
1 'polypeptide(L)'
;MIIAVFSLGQFVSSKLDVLKTGFQEWFASQKKDDKEAAVSGEDVWKWMAANLAPLRIGAITLKQFCDQFNAHFKVNMSFSDFGKIFNSMCTLDKTSLERVAKFKEFLDKHDDVKFVLVSHTNYPHLHYILSQLQKSIPGGEAAIISDEKWSADERILFAPSMTSKCTEHPDTLKYALKKLKVGEDDLVISFLNTIKEFAHPDFKYVDPGKELEKVVETVEGALKLKSAVTLSV
;
A
#
# COMPACT_ATOMS: atom_id res chain seq x y z
N MET A 1 -16.26 2.73 -16.87
CA MET A 1 -15.82 2.92 -15.47
C MET A 1 -14.73 3.98 -15.38
N ILE A 2 -14.43 4.49 -14.18
CA ILE A 2 -13.22 5.26 -13.85
C ILE A 2 -12.41 4.48 -12.79
N ILE A 3 -11.12 4.27 -13.07
CA ILE A 3 -10.14 3.71 -12.13
C ILE A 3 -9.24 4.82 -11.63
N ALA A 4 -9.35 5.19 -10.35
CA ALA A 4 -8.43 6.11 -9.70
C ALA A 4 -7.33 5.33 -8.96
N VAL A 5 -6.08 5.58 -9.31
CA VAL A 5 -4.92 4.83 -8.80
C VAL A 5 -4.15 5.66 -7.77
N PHE A 6 -3.85 5.05 -6.63
CA PHE A 6 -3.10 5.67 -5.53
C PHE A 6 -2.01 4.73 -5.03
N SER A 7 -1.04 5.26 -4.29
CA SER A 7 -0.29 4.40 -3.37
C SER A 7 -1.07 4.18 -2.07
N LEU A 8 -0.90 3.00 -1.46
CA LEU A 8 -1.37 2.77 -0.10
C LEU A 8 -0.79 3.80 0.89
N GLY A 9 0.49 4.18 0.72
CA GLY A 9 1.15 5.18 1.56
C GLY A 9 0.50 6.56 1.51
N GLN A 10 0.01 7.00 0.35
CA GLN A 10 -0.81 8.21 0.22
C GLN A 10 -2.14 8.08 0.96
N PHE A 11 -2.71 6.88 0.98
CA PHE A 11 -4.03 6.62 1.54
C PHE A 11 -4.01 6.60 3.07
N VAL A 12 -3.01 5.94 3.68
CA VAL A 12 -3.01 5.65 5.12
C VAL A 12 -1.79 6.18 5.89
N SER A 13 -0.87 6.87 5.21
CA SER A 13 0.43 7.32 5.74
C SER A 13 1.32 6.16 6.22
N SER A 14 2.63 6.27 6.01
CA SER A 14 3.60 5.27 6.46
C SER A 14 4.77 5.95 7.13
N LYS A 15 5.01 5.63 8.39
CA LYS A 15 6.00 6.32 9.23
C LYS A 15 7.27 5.47 9.33
N LEU A 16 8.07 5.49 8.26
CA LEU A 16 9.31 4.70 8.18
C LEU A 16 10.28 4.98 9.34
N ASP A 17 10.32 6.23 9.81
CA ASP A 17 11.15 6.63 10.95
C ASP A 17 10.73 5.94 12.25
N VAL A 18 9.44 5.61 12.41
CA VAL A 18 8.95 4.84 13.57
C VAL A 18 9.45 3.40 13.51
N LEU A 19 9.40 2.77 12.33
CA LEU A 19 9.98 1.43 12.12
C LEU A 19 11.47 1.44 12.45
N LYS A 20 12.20 2.38 11.86
CA LYS A 20 13.65 2.53 12.06
C LYS A 20 13.96 2.68 13.55
N THR A 21 13.33 3.64 14.22
CA THR A 21 13.55 3.93 15.63
C THR A 21 13.26 2.70 16.50
N GLY A 22 12.16 2.00 16.27
CA GLY A 22 11.81 0.83 17.07
C GLY A 22 12.83 -0.32 16.99
N PHE A 23 13.40 -0.59 15.81
CA PHE A 23 14.46 -1.59 15.68
C PHE A 23 15.79 -1.11 16.28
N GLN A 24 16.11 0.18 16.15
CA GLN A 24 17.31 0.78 16.74
C GLN A 24 17.28 0.72 18.28
N GLU A 25 16.17 1.12 18.88
CA GLU A 25 15.97 1.12 20.32
C GLU A 25 15.94 -0.30 20.90
N TRP A 26 15.22 -1.22 20.24
CA TRP A 26 15.20 -2.61 20.66
C TRP A 26 16.61 -3.19 20.64
N PHE A 27 17.36 -2.99 19.55
CA PHE A 27 18.71 -3.53 19.42
C PHE A 27 19.67 -2.97 20.48
N ALA A 28 19.63 -1.66 20.72
CA ALA A 28 20.42 -1.01 21.76
C ALA A 28 20.08 -1.54 23.17
N SER A 29 18.81 -1.91 23.41
CA SER A 29 18.39 -2.48 24.70
C SER A 29 18.98 -3.87 25.00
N GLN A 30 19.25 -4.66 23.96
CA GLN A 30 19.78 -6.03 24.08
C GLN A 30 21.31 -6.08 24.21
N LYS A 31 21.99 -5.07 23.64
CA LYS A 31 23.46 -4.99 23.56
C LYS A 31 24.11 -4.15 24.67
N LYS A 32 23.38 -3.82 25.75
CA LYS A 32 23.83 -2.90 26.81
C LYS A 32 25.19 -3.27 27.44
N ASP A 33 25.57 -4.54 27.42
CA ASP A 33 26.78 -5.05 28.08
C ASP A 33 27.85 -5.59 27.11
N ASP A 34 27.60 -5.54 25.80
CA ASP A 34 28.42 -6.24 24.79
C ASP A 34 29.39 -5.25 24.11
N LYS A 35 30.62 -5.17 24.64
CA LYS A 35 31.65 -4.19 24.21
C LYS A 35 32.45 -4.59 22.97
N GLU A 36 32.20 -5.78 22.41
CA GLU A 36 32.98 -6.31 21.27
C GLU A 36 32.16 -6.28 19.98
N ALA A 37 32.63 -5.45 19.03
CA ALA A 37 32.01 -5.09 17.74
C ALA A 37 30.66 -4.34 17.87
N ALA A 38 30.74 -3.02 17.97
CA ALA A 38 29.61 -2.10 18.11
C ALA A 38 28.78 -2.00 16.80
N VAL A 39 27.94 -3.00 16.53
CA VAL A 39 26.86 -2.87 15.56
C VAL A 39 25.94 -1.75 16.06
N SER A 40 25.87 -0.65 15.31
CA SER A 40 25.00 0.46 15.66
C SER A 40 23.56 0.18 15.20
N GLY A 41 22.59 0.91 15.77
CA GLY A 41 21.23 0.88 15.25
C GLY A 41 21.14 1.29 13.76
N GLU A 42 22.05 2.13 13.27
CA GLU A 42 22.08 2.49 11.84
C GLU A 42 22.51 1.30 10.97
N ASP A 43 23.41 0.46 11.45
CA ASP A 43 23.82 -0.76 10.74
C ASP A 43 22.66 -1.76 10.67
N VAL A 44 21.90 -1.87 11.76
CA VAL A 44 20.65 -2.65 11.80
C VAL A 44 19.68 -2.17 10.72
N TRP A 45 19.45 -0.86 10.66
CA TRP A 45 18.56 -0.27 9.67
C TRP A 45 19.03 -0.50 8.22
N LYS A 46 20.31 -0.28 7.94
CA LYS A 46 20.89 -0.49 6.61
C LYS A 46 20.72 -1.94 6.14
N TRP A 47 20.98 -2.90 7.04
CA TRP A 47 20.76 -4.31 6.73
C TRP A 47 19.28 -4.59 6.43
N MET A 48 18.37 -4.10 7.27
CA MET A 48 16.94 -4.29 7.03
C MET A 48 16.53 -3.73 5.67
N ALA A 49 16.87 -2.46 5.38
CA ALA A 49 16.53 -1.79 4.13
C ALA A 49 17.02 -2.56 2.90
N ALA A 50 18.24 -3.11 2.93
CA ALA A 50 18.81 -3.90 1.85
C ALA A 50 18.11 -5.26 1.64
N ASN A 51 17.46 -5.81 2.68
CA ASN A 51 16.86 -7.14 2.65
C ASN A 51 15.32 -7.13 2.61
N LEU A 52 14.67 -5.96 2.48
CA LEU A 52 13.20 -5.86 2.42
C LEU A 52 12.60 -6.31 1.07
N ALA A 53 13.37 -6.29 -0.03
CA ALA A 53 12.84 -6.52 -1.37
C ALA A 53 12.16 -7.91 -1.52
N PRO A 54 12.76 -9.03 -1.08
CA PRO A 54 12.09 -10.34 -1.13
C PRO A 54 10.80 -10.40 -0.31
N LEU A 55 10.74 -9.70 0.82
CA LEU A 55 9.54 -9.63 1.67
C LEU A 55 8.40 -8.86 0.98
N ARG A 56 8.72 -7.78 0.26
CA ARG A 56 7.73 -6.95 -0.46
C ARG A 56 7.04 -7.69 -1.60
N ILE A 57 7.73 -8.61 -2.27
CA ILE A 57 7.13 -9.46 -3.31
C ILE A 57 6.59 -10.78 -2.74
N GLY A 58 6.62 -10.96 -1.42
CA GLY A 58 6.18 -12.20 -0.77
C GLY A 58 6.98 -13.44 -1.20
N ALA A 59 8.27 -13.28 -1.48
CA ALA A 59 9.20 -14.40 -1.71
C ALA A 59 9.69 -15.01 -0.38
N ILE A 60 9.67 -14.23 0.70
CA ILE A 60 9.86 -14.69 2.07
C ILE A 60 8.71 -14.21 2.96
N THR A 61 8.48 -14.91 4.07
CA THR A 61 7.56 -14.49 5.13
C THR A 61 8.26 -13.55 6.12
N LEU A 62 7.47 -12.80 6.89
CA LEU A 62 8.01 -11.96 7.97
C LEU A 62 8.73 -12.79 9.04
N LYS A 63 8.29 -14.03 9.27
CA LYS A 63 8.96 -14.94 10.20
C LYS A 63 10.36 -15.33 9.70
N GLN A 64 10.49 -15.68 8.43
CA GLN A 64 11.80 -15.95 7.82
C GLN A 64 12.69 -14.71 7.86
N PHE A 65 12.13 -13.52 7.66
CA PHE A 65 12.89 -12.27 7.79
C PHE A 65 13.38 -12.04 9.23
N CYS A 66 12.55 -12.33 10.24
CA CYS A 66 12.94 -12.31 11.66
C CYS A 66 14.05 -13.35 11.96
N ASP A 67 13.93 -14.58 11.43
CA ASP A 67 14.94 -15.62 11.62
C ASP A 67 16.28 -15.21 10.98
N GLN A 68 16.26 -14.60 9.79
CA GLN A 68 17.45 -14.04 9.13
C GLN A 68 18.07 -12.89 9.94
N PHE A 69 17.25 -12.01 10.49
CA PHE A 69 17.70 -10.91 11.34
C PHE A 69 18.42 -11.43 12.59
N ASN A 70 17.81 -12.39 13.29
CA ASN A 70 18.39 -13.03 14.47
C ASN A 70 19.72 -13.72 14.14
N ALA A 71 19.78 -14.45 13.03
CA ALA A 71 21.00 -15.12 12.58
C ALA A 71 22.12 -14.12 12.22
N HIS A 72 21.79 -13.03 11.51
CA HIS A 72 22.76 -12.04 11.06
C HIS A 72 23.39 -11.27 12.24
N PHE A 73 22.55 -10.80 13.16
CA PHE A 73 23.01 -10.00 14.30
C PHE A 73 23.35 -10.82 15.54
N LYS A 74 23.16 -12.14 15.49
CA LYS A 74 23.34 -13.06 16.62
C LYS A 74 22.53 -12.63 17.85
N VAL A 75 21.26 -12.31 17.62
CA VAL A 75 20.30 -11.91 18.65
C VAL A 75 19.11 -12.89 18.68
N ASN A 76 18.27 -12.79 19.70
CA ASN A 76 17.10 -13.65 19.86
C ASN A 76 15.82 -12.83 20.03
N MET A 77 15.46 -12.05 19.01
CA MET A 77 14.17 -11.37 18.98
C MET A 77 13.04 -12.38 18.81
N SER A 78 12.02 -12.30 19.65
CA SER A 78 10.82 -13.09 19.45
C SER A 78 10.09 -12.63 18.18
N PHE A 79 9.42 -13.56 17.48
CA PHE A 79 8.61 -13.18 16.32
C PHE A 79 7.50 -12.18 16.68
N SER A 80 6.96 -12.26 17.89
CA SER A 80 5.94 -11.33 18.40
C SER A 80 6.49 -9.91 18.49
N ASP A 81 7.67 -9.73 19.09
CA ASP A 81 8.31 -8.41 19.21
C ASP A 81 8.71 -7.87 17.84
N PHE A 82 9.26 -8.73 16.98
CA PHE A 82 9.59 -8.38 15.61
C PHE A 82 8.36 -7.87 14.87
N GLY A 83 7.26 -8.63 14.90
CA GLY A 83 6.01 -8.25 14.26
C GLY A 83 5.42 -6.94 14.80
N LYS A 84 5.50 -6.73 16.12
CA LYS A 84 5.02 -5.49 16.76
C LYS A 84 5.82 -4.27 16.30
N ILE A 85 7.15 -4.33 16.32
CA ILE A 85 8.01 -3.24 15.85
C ILE A 85 7.79 -3.02 14.35
N PHE A 86 7.76 -4.11 13.59
CA PHE A 86 7.61 -4.06 12.14
C PHE A 86 6.30 -3.37 11.70
N ASN A 87 5.18 -3.76 12.31
CA ASN A 87 3.87 -3.17 12.00
C ASN A 87 3.68 -1.74 12.53
N SER A 88 4.56 -1.25 13.41
CA SER A 88 4.36 0.05 14.09
C SER A 88 4.29 1.24 13.12
N MET A 89 4.99 1.18 11.98
CA MET A 89 4.96 2.22 10.94
C MET A 89 3.60 2.35 10.22
N CYS A 90 2.72 1.37 10.40
CA CYS A 90 1.41 1.25 9.77
C CYS A 90 0.26 1.49 10.76
N THR A 91 0.55 2.06 11.93
CA THR A 91 -0.50 2.52 12.85
C THR A 91 -1.19 3.74 12.25
N LEU A 92 -2.51 3.65 12.04
CA LEU A 92 -3.26 4.71 11.38
C LEU A 92 -3.57 5.84 12.35
N ASP A 93 -3.24 7.07 11.95
CA ASP A 93 -3.66 8.25 12.70
C ASP A 93 -5.07 8.71 12.31
N LYS A 94 -5.62 9.62 13.13
CA LYS A 94 -6.96 10.16 12.95
C LYS A 94 -7.16 10.76 11.56
N THR A 95 -6.17 11.50 11.06
CA THR A 95 -6.21 12.12 9.73
C THR A 95 -6.30 11.08 8.61
N SER A 96 -5.55 9.99 8.72
CA SER A 96 -5.62 8.88 7.78
C SER A 96 -7.01 8.21 7.79
N LEU A 97 -7.58 7.98 8.98
CA LEU A 97 -8.93 7.41 9.11
C LEU A 97 -10.02 8.33 8.54
N GLU A 98 -9.95 9.63 8.83
CA GLU A 98 -10.86 10.66 8.29
C GLU A 98 -10.78 10.73 6.76
N ARG A 99 -9.58 10.64 6.19
CA ARG A 99 -9.35 10.60 4.74
C ARG A 99 -9.99 9.36 4.10
N VAL A 100 -9.78 8.18 4.68
CA VAL A 100 -10.41 6.95 4.18
C VAL A 100 -11.93 7.03 4.25
N ALA A 101 -12.48 7.57 5.35
CA ALA A 101 -13.93 7.76 5.49
C ALA A 101 -14.49 8.70 4.41
N LYS A 102 -13.85 9.84 4.15
CA LYS A 102 -14.25 10.79 3.09
C LYS A 102 -14.26 10.12 1.71
N PHE A 103 -13.25 9.31 1.40
CA PHE A 103 -13.20 8.58 0.12
C PHE A 103 -14.25 7.49 0.02
N LYS A 104 -14.55 6.81 1.13
CA LYS A 104 -15.66 5.85 1.18
C LYS A 104 -17.00 6.54 0.91
N GLU A 105 -17.28 7.67 1.57
CA GLU A 105 -18.51 8.44 1.36
C GLU A 105 -18.64 8.94 -0.08
N PHE A 106 -17.52 9.32 -0.71
CA PHE A 106 -17.49 9.65 -2.13
C PHE A 106 -17.87 8.43 -2.99
N LEU A 107 -17.19 7.30 -2.80
CA LEU A 107 -17.45 6.08 -3.56
C LEU A 107 -18.87 5.55 -3.36
N ASP A 108 -19.46 5.73 -2.17
CA ASP A 108 -20.86 5.36 -1.89
C ASP A 108 -21.88 6.10 -2.76
N LYS A 109 -21.48 7.21 -3.40
CA LYS A 109 -22.32 7.99 -4.34
C LYS A 109 -22.00 7.73 -5.80
N HIS A 110 -20.96 6.95 -6.11
CA HIS A 110 -20.41 6.78 -7.45
C HIS A 110 -20.06 5.31 -7.72
N ASP A 111 -21.04 4.55 -8.21
CA ASP A 111 -20.90 3.11 -8.46
C ASP A 111 -19.96 2.78 -9.63
N ASP A 112 -19.70 3.74 -10.52
CA ASP A 112 -18.86 3.60 -11.70
C ASP A 112 -17.39 4.00 -11.45
N VAL A 113 -17.02 4.26 -10.19
CA VAL A 113 -15.66 4.61 -9.76
C VAL A 113 -15.08 3.50 -8.88
N LYS A 114 -13.84 3.11 -9.17
CA LYS A 114 -13.03 2.27 -8.29
C LYS A 114 -11.71 2.92 -7.95
N PHE A 115 -11.31 2.80 -6.69
CA PHE A 115 -10.00 3.19 -6.19
C PHE A 115 -9.11 1.96 -6.13
N VAL A 116 -7.95 2.02 -6.77
CA VAL A 116 -6.94 0.95 -6.78
C VAL A 116 -5.70 1.45 -6.04
N LEU A 117 -5.39 0.82 -4.91
CA LEU A 117 -4.26 1.13 -4.05
C LEU A 117 -3.08 0.22 -4.42
N VAL A 118 -2.19 0.72 -5.27
CA VAL A 118 -0.96 0.04 -5.67
C VAL A 118 0.07 0.19 -4.55
N SER A 119 0.72 -0.89 -4.12
CA SER A 119 1.68 -0.75 -3.02
C SER A 119 2.78 -1.81 -2.98
N HIS A 120 3.97 -1.37 -2.60
CA HIS A 120 5.02 -2.26 -2.11
C HIS A 120 4.81 -2.55 -0.62
N THR A 121 4.13 -3.66 -0.32
CA THR A 121 3.79 -4.09 1.05
C THR A 121 4.01 -5.59 1.23
N ASN A 122 3.74 -6.10 2.41
CA ASN A 122 3.77 -7.54 2.73
C ASN A 122 2.50 -7.92 3.49
N TYR A 123 2.23 -9.23 3.61
CA TYR A 123 1.01 -9.74 4.23
C TYR A 123 0.79 -9.15 5.64
N PRO A 124 1.71 -9.30 6.61
CA PRO A 124 1.49 -8.73 7.95
C PRO A 124 1.16 -7.24 7.97
N HIS A 125 1.86 -6.42 7.18
CA HIS A 125 1.57 -4.99 7.07
C HIS A 125 0.15 -4.73 6.55
N LEU A 126 -0.22 -5.38 5.45
CA LEU A 126 -1.53 -5.16 4.85
C LEU A 126 -2.66 -5.63 5.76
N HIS A 127 -2.55 -6.83 6.35
CA HIS A 127 -3.55 -7.32 7.31
C HIS A 127 -3.67 -6.40 8.53
N TYR A 128 -2.55 -5.85 9.03
CA TYR A 128 -2.58 -4.89 10.13
C TYR A 128 -3.31 -3.59 9.75
N ILE A 129 -3.06 -3.06 8.55
CA ILE A 129 -3.79 -1.87 8.04
C ILE A 129 -5.28 -2.18 7.89
N LEU A 130 -5.63 -3.29 7.24
CA LEU A 130 -7.02 -3.70 7.03
C LEU A 130 -7.77 -3.90 8.35
N SER A 131 -7.11 -4.46 9.38
CA SER A 131 -7.71 -4.63 10.70
C SER A 131 -8.13 -3.30 11.35
N GLN A 132 -7.42 -2.21 11.06
CA GLN A 132 -7.73 -0.86 11.54
C GLN A 132 -8.81 -0.16 10.68
N LEU A 133 -9.03 -0.64 9.46
CA LEU A 133 -9.97 -0.08 8.47
C LEU A 133 -11.28 -0.86 8.34
N GLN A 134 -11.50 -1.91 9.13
CA GLN A 134 -12.67 -2.80 8.99
C GLN A 134 -14.02 -2.08 8.87
N LYS A 135 -14.19 -0.94 9.57
CA LYS A 135 -15.43 -0.14 9.51
C LYS A 135 -15.56 0.71 8.24
N SER A 136 -14.44 1.12 7.65
CA SER A 136 -14.40 2.02 6.49
C SER A 136 -14.24 1.26 5.16
N ILE A 137 -13.73 0.03 5.20
CA ILE A 137 -13.56 -0.85 4.05
C ILE A 137 -14.19 -2.21 4.39
N PRO A 138 -15.51 -2.37 4.20
CA PRO A 138 -16.24 -3.56 4.64
C PRO A 138 -15.77 -4.84 3.93
N GLY A 139 -15.23 -4.74 2.71
CA GLY A 139 -14.65 -5.87 1.98
C GLY A 139 -13.43 -6.52 2.63
N GLY A 140 -12.75 -5.82 3.55
CA GLY A 140 -11.58 -6.34 4.27
C GLY A 140 -10.56 -7.01 3.34
N GLU A 141 -10.31 -8.30 3.55
CA GLU A 141 -9.38 -9.10 2.73
C GLU A 141 -9.90 -9.40 1.31
N ALA A 142 -11.23 -9.44 1.12
CA ALA A 142 -11.82 -9.66 -0.21
C ALA A 142 -11.52 -8.50 -1.18
N ALA A 143 -11.09 -7.35 -0.68
CA ALA A 143 -10.65 -6.21 -1.48
C ALA A 143 -9.23 -6.36 -2.06
N ILE A 144 -8.49 -7.42 -1.71
CA ILE A 144 -7.12 -7.64 -2.18
C ILE A 144 -7.14 -8.34 -3.54
N ILE A 145 -6.72 -7.64 -4.58
CA ILE A 145 -6.60 -8.21 -5.93
C ILE A 145 -5.53 -9.29 -5.93
N SER A 146 -5.92 -10.52 -6.25
CA SER A 146 -5.07 -11.70 -6.24
C SER A 146 -5.43 -12.70 -7.35
N ASP A 147 -4.63 -13.75 -7.48
CA ASP A 147 -4.97 -14.92 -8.31
C ASP A 147 -6.02 -15.82 -7.65
N GLU A 148 -6.26 -15.65 -6.35
CA GLU A 148 -7.21 -16.41 -5.55
C GLU A 148 -8.60 -15.74 -5.55
N LYS A 149 -9.37 -15.95 -4.48
CA LYS A 149 -10.71 -15.39 -4.32
C LYS A 149 -10.63 -13.95 -3.81
N TRP A 150 -11.14 -13.02 -4.62
CA TRP A 150 -11.34 -11.62 -4.26
C TRP A 150 -12.66 -11.12 -4.87
N SER A 151 -13.17 -10.00 -4.36
CA SER A 151 -14.44 -9.41 -4.79
C SER A 151 -14.18 -8.23 -5.72
N ALA A 152 -14.62 -8.38 -6.98
CA ALA A 152 -14.59 -7.30 -7.96
C ALA A 152 -15.62 -6.21 -7.66
N ASP A 153 -16.59 -6.46 -6.77
CA ASP A 153 -17.63 -5.50 -6.40
C ASP A 153 -17.10 -4.44 -5.43
N GLU A 154 -15.97 -4.71 -4.76
CA GLU A 154 -15.32 -3.72 -3.89
C GLU A 154 -14.90 -2.48 -4.68
N ARG A 155 -15.08 -1.32 -4.07
CA ARG A 155 -14.74 -0.01 -4.66
C ARG A 155 -13.39 0.52 -4.23
N ILE A 156 -12.85 0.06 -3.10
CA ILE A 156 -11.47 0.32 -2.69
C ILE A 156 -10.75 -1.02 -2.76
N LEU A 157 -9.85 -1.16 -3.72
CA LEU A 157 -9.15 -2.39 -4.03
C LEU A 157 -7.67 -2.25 -3.75
N PHE A 158 -7.05 -3.27 -3.17
CA PHE A 158 -5.62 -3.29 -2.89
C PHE A 158 -4.91 -4.11 -3.95
N ALA A 159 -3.91 -3.51 -4.59
CA ALA A 159 -3.01 -4.17 -5.53
C ALA A 159 -1.59 -4.21 -4.93
N PRO A 160 -1.31 -5.14 -4.00
CA PRO A 160 0.01 -5.24 -3.37
C PRO A 160 1.01 -6.01 -4.24
N SER A 161 2.29 -5.64 -4.15
CA SER A 161 3.40 -6.35 -4.80
C SER A 161 3.52 -7.82 -4.40
N MET A 162 3.05 -8.19 -3.20
CA MET A 162 3.10 -9.59 -2.75
C MET A 162 2.15 -10.52 -3.49
N THR A 163 1.07 -9.99 -4.09
CA THR A 163 0.16 -10.76 -4.95
C THR A 163 0.56 -10.66 -6.41
N SER A 164 0.94 -9.47 -6.89
CA SER A 164 1.39 -9.28 -8.28
C SER A 164 2.79 -9.86 -8.56
N LYS A 165 3.60 -10.08 -7.52
CA LYS A 165 5.03 -10.45 -7.58
C LYS A 165 5.90 -9.45 -8.35
N CYS A 166 5.42 -8.23 -8.56
CA CYS A 166 6.12 -7.19 -9.29
C CYS A 166 6.93 -6.29 -8.35
N THR A 167 8.11 -5.86 -8.77
CA THR A 167 8.97 -4.95 -8.01
C THR A 167 8.69 -3.48 -8.30
N GLU A 168 7.95 -3.19 -9.37
CA GLU A 168 7.63 -1.84 -9.82
C GLU A 168 6.13 -1.57 -9.76
N HIS A 169 5.76 -0.33 -9.45
CA HIS A 169 4.37 0.11 -9.37
C HIS A 169 3.62 0.02 -10.72
N PRO A 170 4.19 0.42 -11.88
CA PRO A 170 3.53 0.24 -13.18
C PRO A 170 3.14 -1.21 -13.46
N ASP A 171 4.03 -2.18 -13.20
CA ASP A 171 3.74 -3.60 -13.45
C ASP A 171 2.66 -4.12 -12.50
N THR A 172 2.67 -3.66 -11.25
CA THR A 172 1.61 -3.96 -10.28
C THR A 172 0.26 -3.39 -10.72
N LEU A 173 0.24 -2.17 -11.26
CA LEU A 173 -0.98 -1.59 -11.85
C LEU A 173 -1.45 -2.40 -13.06
N LYS A 174 -0.54 -2.77 -13.97
CA LYS A 174 -0.87 -3.60 -15.13
C LYS A 174 -1.51 -4.93 -14.73
N TYR A 175 -0.96 -5.58 -13.70
CA TYR A 175 -1.57 -6.77 -13.10
C TYR A 175 -2.99 -6.49 -12.60
N ALA A 176 -3.19 -5.40 -11.84
CA ALA A 176 -4.50 -5.04 -11.30
C ALA A 176 -5.54 -4.73 -12.39
N LEU A 177 -5.18 -3.94 -13.41
CA LEU A 177 -6.08 -3.59 -14.52
C LEU A 177 -6.49 -4.84 -15.32
N LYS A 178 -5.54 -5.77 -15.55
CA LYS A 178 -5.85 -7.07 -16.19
C LYS A 178 -6.85 -7.88 -15.37
N LYS A 179 -6.69 -7.92 -14.04
CA LYS A 179 -7.61 -8.62 -13.12
C LYS A 179 -9.00 -8.00 -13.10
N LEU A 180 -9.06 -6.68 -13.16
CA LEU A 180 -10.31 -5.92 -13.24
C LEU A 180 -10.96 -5.94 -14.63
N LYS A 181 -10.30 -6.51 -15.65
CA LYS A 181 -10.75 -6.53 -17.05
C LYS A 181 -11.05 -5.13 -17.58
N VAL A 182 -10.21 -4.17 -17.20
CA VAL A 182 -10.32 -2.77 -17.66
C VAL A 182 -10.15 -2.74 -19.18
N GLY A 183 -11.15 -2.16 -19.86
CA GLY A 183 -11.19 -2.04 -21.32
C GLY A 183 -10.68 -0.70 -21.81
N GLU A 184 -10.57 -0.54 -23.13
CA GLU A 184 -10.06 0.70 -23.74
C GLU A 184 -10.92 1.93 -23.43
N ASP A 185 -12.24 1.75 -23.24
CA ASP A 185 -13.21 2.81 -22.92
C ASP A 185 -13.23 3.20 -21.41
N ASP A 186 -12.42 2.54 -20.58
CA ASP A 186 -12.31 2.86 -19.17
C ASP A 186 -11.26 3.95 -18.92
N LEU A 187 -11.60 4.93 -18.07
CA LEU A 187 -10.67 6.01 -17.76
C LEU A 187 -9.77 5.60 -16.60
N VAL A 188 -8.45 5.64 -16.79
CA VAL A 188 -7.47 5.38 -15.73
C VAL A 188 -6.81 6.69 -15.31
N ILE A 189 -7.03 7.09 -14.05
CA ILE A 189 -6.48 8.33 -13.48
C ILE A 189 -5.46 7.95 -12.42
N SER A 190 -4.17 8.20 -12.69
CA SER A 190 -3.12 8.01 -11.70
C SER A 190 -2.90 9.26 -10.87
N PHE A 191 -2.99 9.10 -9.55
CA PHE A 191 -2.52 10.06 -8.55
C PHE A 191 -1.18 9.63 -7.92
N LEU A 192 -0.55 8.60 -8.49
CA LEU A 192 0.66 8.00 -7.97
C LEU A 192 1.87 8.50 -8.76
N ASN A 193 2.75 9.25 -8.12
CA ASN A 193 3.92 9.91 -8.77
C ASN A 193 4.90 8.95 -9.44
N THR A 194 4.90 7.67 -9.09
CA THR A 194 5.72 6.63 -9.75
C THR A 194 5.07 6.09 -11.03
N ILE A 195 3.83 6.48 -11.34
CA ILE A 195 3.10 6.10 -12.55
C ILE A 195 2.57 7.39 -13.19
N LYS A 196 3.46 8.13 -13.86
CA LYS A 196 3.10 9.35 -14.62
C LYS A 196 2.72 9.07 -16.06
N GLU A 197 3.17 7.93 -16.58
CA GLU A 197 2.90 7.43 -17.91
C GLU A 197 2.55 5.95 -17.80
N PHE A 198 1.60 5.50 -18.60
CA PHE A 198 1.14 4.11 -18.60
C PHE A 198 0.52 3.77 -19.96
N ALA A 199 0.75 2.55 -20.45
CA ALA A 199 0.23 2.10 -21.73
C ALA A 199 -1.26 1.74 -21.63
N HIS A 200 -2.12 2.76 -21.63
CA HIS A 200 -3.58 2.64 -21.72
C HIS A 200 -4.14 3.86 -22.48
N PRO A 201 -5.06 3.70 -23.44
CA PRO A 201 -5.55 4.79 -24.30
C PRO A 201 -6.05 6.00 -23.52
N ASP A 202 -6.92 5.74 -22.53
CA ASP A 202 -7.48 6.78 -21.65
C ASP A 202 -6.75 6.84 -20.30
N PHE A 203 -5.42 6.95 -20.33
CA PHE A 203 -4.62 7.20 -19.13
C PHE A 203 -4.36 8.69 -18.92
N LYS A 204 -4.50 9.15 -17.68
CA LYS A 204 -4.00 10.47 -17.26
C LYS A 204 -3.35 10.42 -15.89
N TYR A 205 -2.26 11.16 -15.74
CA TYR A 205 -1.68 11.44 -14.44
C TYR A 205 -2.13 12.81 -13.93
N VAL A 206 -2.43 12.89 -12.64
CA VAL A 206 -2.74 14.12 -11.94
C VAL A 206 -1.99 14.14 -10.62
N ASP A 207 -1.21 15.19 -10.37
CA ASP A 207 -0.60 15.40 -9.06
C ASP A 207 -1.71 15.61 -8.02
N PRO A 208 -1.84 14.74 -7.01
CA PRO A 208 -2.94 14.81 -6.06
C PRO A 208 -2.84 15.98 -5.06
N GLY A 209 -1.69 16.65 -4.97
CA GLY A 209 -1.39 17.56 -3.88
C GLY A 209 -0.90 16.82 -2.62
N LYS A 210 -0.69 17.57 -1.53
CA LYS A 210 -0.08 17.01 -0.30
C LYS A 210 -1.05 16.14 0.48
N GLU A 211 -2.33 16.48 0.47
CA GLU A 211 -3.39 15.87 1.27
C GLU A 211 -4.46 15.20 0.39
N LEU A 212 -4.12 14.90 -0.86
CA LEU A 212 -5.02 14.32 -1.86
C LEU A 212 -6.25 15.20 -2.15
N GLU A 213 -6.11 16.52 -1.96
CA GLU A 213 -7.20 17.48 -2.07
C GLU A 213 -7.83 17.55 -3.47
N LYS A 214 -7.05 17.25 -4.52
CA LYS A 214 -7.52 17.34 -5.91
C LYS A 214 -8.27 16.10 -6.40
N VAL A 215 -8.28 15.02 -5.63
CA VAL A 215 -8.77 13.71 -6.08
C VAL A 215 -10.25 13.74 -6.41
N VAL A 216 -11.08 14.19 -5.47
CA VAL A 216 -12.55 14.20 -5.62
C VAL A 216 -12.95 15.08 -6.79
N GLU A 217 -12.46 16.32 -6.84
CA GLU A 217 -12.75 17.27 -7.93
C GLU A 217 -12.35 16.70 -9.30
N THR A 218 -11.16 16.09 -9.40
CA THR A 218 -10.66 15.50 -10.65
C THR A 218 -11.54 14.35 -11.14
N VAL A 219 -11.98 13.47 -10.22
CA VAL A 219 -12.84 12.33 -10.56
C VAL A 219 -14.24 12.81 -10.91
N GLU A 220 -14.83 13.75 -10.15
CA GLU A 220 -16.13 14.33 -10.47
C GLU A 220 -16.14 15.05 -11.83
N GLY A 221 -15.10 15.81 -12.14
CA GLY A 221 -14.94 16.45 -13.43
C GLY A 221 -14.90 15.43 -14.58
N ALA A 222 -14.21 14.30 -14.37
CA ALA A 222 -14.16 13.21 -15.34
C ALA A 222 -15.51 12.50 -15.52
N LEU A 223 -16.25 12.27 -14.43
CA LEU A 223 -17.60 11.71 -14.47
C LEU A 223 -18.53 12.57 -15.33
N LYS A 224 -18.52 13.90 -15.11
CA LYS A 224 -19.35 14.85 -15.88
C LYS A 224 -19.05 14.81 -17.38
N LEU A 225 -17.76 14.74 -17.75
CA LEU A 225 -17.35 14.66 -19.16
C LEU A 225 -17.84 13.35 -19.81
N LYS A 226 -17.73 12.22 -19.12
CA LYS A 226 -18.16 10.92 -19.63
C LYS A 226 -19.69 10.87 -19.85
N SER A 227 -20.46 11.44 -18.92
CA SER A 227 -21.92 11.55 -19.06
C SER A 227 -22.33 12.47 -20.21
N ALA A 228 -21.61 13.58 -20.45
CA ALA A 228 -21.91 14.50 -21.55
C ALA A 228 -21.69 13.86 -22.93
N VAL A 229 -20.64 13.04 -23.09
CA VAL A 229 -20.39 12.29 -24.32
C VAL A 229 -21.48 11.24 -24.57
N THR A 230 -21.98 10.60 -23.52
CA THR A 230 -23.04 9.58 -23.65
C THR A 230 -24.39 10.18 -24.05
N LEU A 231 -24.67 11.43 -23.68
CA LEU A 231 -25.92 12.13 -24.01
C LEU A 231 -25.92 12.83 -25.37
N SER A 232 -24.78 12.88 -26.06
CA SER A 232 -24.61 13.58 -27.35
C SER A 232 -24.50 12.63 -28.56
N VAL A 233 -24.71 11.33 -28.34
CA VAL A 233 -24.82 10.26 -29.35
C VAL A 233 -26.26 9.76 -29.40
#